data_AF-A0A0R3WRT7-F1
#
_entry.id   AF-A0A0R3WRT7-F1
#
_cell.length_a   1.000
_cell.length_b   1.000
_cell.length_c   1.000
_cell.angle_alpha   90.00
_cell.angle_beta   90.00
_cell.angle_gamma   90.00
#
_symmetry.space_group_name_H-M   'P 1'
#
loop_
_entity.id
_entity.type
_entity.pdbx_description
1 polymer ?
#
loop_
_entity_poly.entity_id
_entity_poly.type
_entity_poly.pdbx_seq_one_letter_code
_entity_poly.pdbx_strand_id
1 'polypeptide(L)'
;MKYREMGDVIQRHANIDGFSVVRTYCGHGVHRLFHCPPNIPHYAQNKAVGSTAPGHCFTIEPMINEGSWRDELWPDKWTAVTIDGSRSAQFEHTMIVVKRGEGVETPAMLEGGPPLEVVTARTIGGEDKLANVELPTEDALHFRRYGRPHFVDQLHTLKMDVKAVLEQRGISNLTSN
;
A
#
# COMPACT_ATOMS: atom_id res chain seq x y z
N MET A 1 -4.81 -4.28 -17.46
CA MET A 1 -3.78 -3.31 -17.02
C MET A 1 -2.42 -3.96 -17.20
N LYS A 2 -1.39 -3.24 -17.62
CA LYS A 2 -0.03 -3.80 -17.69
C LYS A 2 0.61 -3.70 -16.31
N TYR A 3 1.37 -4.72 -15.88
CA TYR A 3 2.02 -4.69 -14.56
C TYR A 3 2.94 -3.47 -14.39
N ARG A 4 3.63 -3.07 -15.45
CA ARG A 4 4.52 -1.89 -15.44
C ARG A 4 3.83 -0.57 -15.10
N GLU A 5 2.54 -0.44 -15.38
CA GLU A 5 1.77 0.80 -15.16
C GLU A 5 1.59 1.12 -13.67
N MET A 6 1.68 0.11 -12.80
CA MET A 6 1.54 0.29 -11.35
C MET A 6 2.66 1.18 -10.81
N GLY A 7 3.90 0.97 -11.25
CA GLY A 7 5.04 1.79 -10.84
C GLY A 7 4.96 3.24 -11.32
N ASP A 8 4.33 3.49 -12.47
CA ASP A 8 4.10 4.86 -12.94
C ASP A 8 3.13 5.63 -12.03
N VAL A 9 2.10 4.95 -11.49
CA VAL A 9 1.14 5.56 -10.54
C VAL A 9 1.83 5.81 -9.20
N ILE A 10 2.52 4.80 -8.66
CA ILE A 10 3.18 4.88 -7.34
C ILE A 10 4.23 6.00 -7.34
N GLN A 11 5.17 5.98 -8.29
CA GLN A 11 6.25 6.97 -8.29
C GLN A 11 5.73 8.38 -8.58
N ARG A 12 4.68 8.53 -9.40
CA ARG A 12 4.07 9.86 -9.59
C ARG A 12 3.56 10.41 -8.27
N HIS A 13 2.90 9.60 -7.46
CA HIS A 13 2.37 10.04 -6.16
C HIS A 13 3.50 10.34 -5.18
N ALA A 14 4.47 9.43 -5.02
CA ALA A 14 5.60 9.62 -4.10
C ALA A 14 6.43 10.88 -4.41
N ASN A 15 6.65 11.17 -5.70
CA ASN A 15 7.43 12.34 -6.12
C ASN A 15 6.75 13.69 -5.79
N ILE A 16 5.43 13.74 -5.58
CA ILE A 16 4.72 15.00 -5.27
C ILE A 16 5.26 15.62 -3.97
N ASP A 17 5.55 14.77 -2.98
CA ASP A 17 6.02 15.18 -1.67
C ASP A 17 7.55 15.09 -1.52
N GLY A 18 8.26 14.92 -2.65
CA GLY A 18 9.73 14.82 -2.68
C GLY A 18 10.30 13.47 -2.23
N PHE A 19 9.46 12.46 -2.03
CA PHE A 19 9.91 11.11 -1.67
C PHE A 19 10.44 10.34 -2.88
N SER A 20 11.23 9.30 -2.61
CA SER A 20 11.76 8.39 -3.63
C SER A 20 11.23 6.97 -3.47
N VAL A 21 11.27 6.19 -4.56
CA VAL A 21 10.76 4.82 -4.60
C VAL A 21 11.90 3.83 -4.79
N VAL A 22 12.03 2.88 -3.87
CA VAL A 22 13.02 1.80 -3.92
C VAL A 22 12.92 1.02 -5.23
N ARG A 23 14.07 0.60 -5.78
CA ARG A 23 14.13 -0.07 -7.10
C ARG A 23 14.63 -1.51 -7.06
N THR A 24 15.23 -1.93 -5.96
CA THR A 24 15.85 -3.25 -5.80
C THR A 24 14.81 -4.33 -5.47
N TYR A 25 13.71 -3.94 -4.83
CA TYR A 25 12.63 -4.82 -4.39
C TYR A 25 11.33 -4.48 -5.14
N CYS A 26 10.47 -5.48 -5.30
CA CYS A 26 9.24 -5.38 -6.08
C CYS A 26 8.14 -6.27 -5.50
N GLY A 27 6.89 -5.96 -5.80
CA GLY A 27 5.80 -6.90 -5.59
C GLY A 27 5.99 -8.15 -6.44
N HIS A 28 5.28 -9.21 -6.08
CA HIS A 28 5.47 -10.53 -6.66
C HIS A 28 4.13 -11.27 -6.81
N GLY A 29 4.09 -12.22 -7.74
CA GLY A 29 3.06 -13.26 -7.72
C GLY A 29 3.18 -14.09 -6.46
N VAL A 30 2.03 -14.50 -5.91
CA VAL A 30 1.96 -15.32 -4.70
C VAL A 30 0.79 -16.29 -4.81
N HIS A 31 1.05 -17.55 -4.47
CA HIS A 31 0.05 -18.62 -4.39
C HIS A 31 0.67 -19.82 -3.67
N ARG A 32 0.70 -21.00 -4.32
CA ARG A 32 1.49 -22.16 -3.85
C ARG A 32 2.99 -21.90 -3.71
N LEU A 33 3.48 -20.82 -4.31
CA LEU A 33 4.86 -20.35 -4.19
C LEU A 33 4.83 -19.03 -3.43
N PHE A 34 5.82 -18.81 -2.56
CA PHE A 34 5.90 -17.57 -1.80
C PHE A 34 6.17 -16.38 -2.74
N HIS A 35 7.19 -16.47 -3.59
CA HIS A 35 7.48 -15.49 -4.63
C HIS A 35 7.52 -16.18 -5.99
N CYS A 36 6.73 -15.69 -6.95
CA CYS A 36 6.74 -16.17 -8.33
C CYS A 36 6.38 -15.01 -9.28
N PRO A 37 6.47 -15.21 -10.62
CA PRO A 37 5.95 -14.22 -11.55
C PRO A 37 4.48 -13.88 -11.28
N PRO A 38 4.04 -12.64 -11.53
CA PRO A 38 4.79 -11.53 -12.11
C PRO A 38 5.72 -10.84 -11.10
N ASN A 39 6.80 -10.22 -11.58
CA ASN A 39 7.52 -9.19 -10.82
C ASN A 39 6.84 -7.84 -11.08
N ILE A 40 6.55 -7.08 -10.02
CA ILE A 40 5.78 -5.83 -10.08
C ILE A 40 6.61 -4.70 -9.47
N PRO A 41 7.48 -4.04 -10.27
CA PRO A 41 8.27 -2.92 -9.80
C PRO A 41 7.40 -1.70 -9.48
N HIS A 42 7.79 -0.98 -8.42
CA HIS A 42 7.04 0.17 -7.91
C HIS A 42 7.49 1.52 -8.51
N TYR A 43 8.57 1.52 -9.30
CA TYR A 43 9.10 2.72 -9.96
C TYR A 43 8.61 2.86 -11.41
N ALA A 44 8.55 4.10 -11.89
CA ALA A 44 8.12 4.47 -13.22
C ALA A 44 9.09 4.00 -14.31
N GLN A 45 8.60 3.84 -15.54
CA GLN A 45 9.39 3.39 -16.71
C GLN A 45 10.11 2.04 -16.52
N ASN A 46 9.61 1.20 -15.61
CA ASN A 46 10.09 -0.17 -15.45
C ASN A 46 9.74 -1.03 -16.68
N LYS A 47 10.41 -2.19 -16.79
CA LYS A 47 10.27 -3.11 -17.93
C LYS A 47 9.47 -4.37 -17.57
N ALA A 48 8.58 -4.30 -16.57
CA ALA A 48 7.78 -5.47 -16.18
C ALA A 48 6.98 -6.01 -17.36
N VAL A 49 6.99 -7.34 -17.48
CA VAL A 49 6.36 -8.07 -18.58
C VAL A 49 4.97 -8.54 -18.17
N GLY A 50 4.04 -8.49 -19.12
CA GLY A 50 2.70 -9.05 -18.96
C GLY A 50 1.63 -8.05 -18.53
N SER A 51 0.42 -8.56 -18.46
CA SER A 51 -0.78 -7.82 -18.08
C SER A 51 -1.63 -8.64 -17.11
N THR A 52 -2.41 -7.94 -16.29
CA THR A 52 -3.37 -8.56 -15.38
C THR A 52 -4.42 -9.34 -16.17
N ALA A 53 -4.78 -10.53 -15.68
CA ALA A 53 -5.89 -11.32 -16.15
C ALA A 53 -6.64 -11.93 -14.94
N PRO A 54 -7.94 -12.22 -15.05
CA PRO A 54 -8.69 -12.84 -13.97
C PRO A 54 -7.99 -14.10 -13.42
N GLY A 55 -7.96 -14.23 -12.09
CA GLY A 55 -7.28 -15.30 -11.37
C GLY A 55 -5.80 -15.02 -11.04
N HIS A 56 -5.18 -13.98 -11.61
CA HIS A 56 -3.83 -13.58 -11.20
C HIS A 56 -3.84 -13.08 -9.75
N CYS A 57 -2.94 -13.62 -8.93
CA CYS A 57 -2.75 -13.22 -7.53
C CYS A 57 -1.32 -12.72 -7.32
N PHE A 58 -1.19 -11.54 -6.73
CA PHE A 58 0.09 -10.85 -6.58
C PHE A 58 0.03 -9.78 -5.47
N THR A 59 1.20 -9.30 -5.07
CA THR A 59 1.37 -8.23 -4.09
C THR A 59 1.62 -6.89 -4.77
N ILE A 60 1.19 -5.81 -4.12
CA ILE A 60 1.70 -4.45 -4.35
C ILE A 60 2.23 -3.98 -3.00
N GLU A 61 3.52 -3.68 -2.93
CA GLU A 61 4.24 -3.48 -1.66
C GLU A 61 5.26 -2.33 -1.72
N PRO A 62 4.86 -1.11 -2.11
CA PRO A 62 5.79 -0.01 -2.36
C PRO A 62 6.57 0.38 -1.10
N MET A 63 7.90 0.44 -1.25
CA MET A 63 8.81 1.02 -0.26
C MET A 63 9.17 2.44 -0.70
N ILE A 64 8.84 3.41 0.15
CA ILE A 64 8.97 4.84 -0.09
C ILE A 64 9.97 5.42 0.90
N ASN A 65 10.96 6.17 0.41
CA ASN A 65 12.04 6.73 1.21
C ASN A 65 11.97 8.25 1.27
N GLU A 66 12.35 8.83 2.41
CA GLU A 66 12.47 10.28 2.56
C GLU A 66 13.61 10.87 1.72
N GLY A 67 14.69 10.12 1.57
CA GLY A 67 15.88 10.53 0.82
C GLY A 67 16.04 9.74 -0.47
N SER A 68 17.18 9.10 -0.62
CA SER A 68 17.59 8.31 -1.78
C SER A 68 16.80 7.00 -1.90
N TRP A 69 16.52 6.58 -3.14
CA TRP A 69 15.94 5.27 -3.43
C TRP A 69 16.95 4.14 -3.30
N ARG A 70 18.25 4.47 -3.24
CA ARG A 70 19.33 3.50 -3.20
C ARG A 70 19.41 2.83 -1.84
N ASP A 71 19.58 1.53 -1.88
CA ASP A 71 19.70 0.67 -0.72
C ASP A 71 21.05 -0.04 -0.67
N GLU A 72 21.41 -0.49 0.53
CA GLU A 72 22.48 -1.44 0.78
C GLU A 72 22.04 -2.51 1.77
N LEU A 73 22.69 -3.67 1.73
CA LEU A 73 22.45 -4.75 2.69
C LEU A 73 23.49 -4.70 3.80
N TRP A 74 23.01 -4.82 5.04
CA TRP A 74 23.87 -5.04 6.19
C TRP A 74 24.66 -6.35 6.11
N PRO A 75 25.69 -6.53 6.96
CA PRO A 75 26.48 -7.77 6.98
C PRO A 75 25.68 -9.06 7.18
N ASP A 76 24.48 -8.97 7.78
CA ASP A 76 23.55 -10.09 7.96
C ASP A 76 22.93 -10.61 6.65
N LYS A 77 23.10 -9.88 5.54
CA LYS A 77 22.60 -10.20 4.19
C LYS A 77 21.07 -10.19 4.06
N TRP A 78 20.37 -9.56 4.99
CA TRP A 78 18.91 -9.47 5.01
C TRP A 78 18.40 -8.05 5.25
N THR A 79 19.00 -7.32 6.20
CA THR A 79 18.52 -5.99 6.54
C THR A 79 18.90 -5.02 5.43
N ALA A 80 17.91 -4.61 4.64
CA ALA A 80 18.04 -3.59 3.61
C ALA A 80 17.83 -2.21 4.22
N VAL A 81 18.80 -1.32 4.03
CA VAL A 81 18.77 0.04 4.57
C VAL A 81 18.99 1.07 3.47
N THR A 82 18.49 2.27 3.67
CA THR A 82 18.77 3.42 2.79
C THR A 82 20.25 3.79 2.90
N ILE A 83 20.89 4.07 1.76
CA ILE A 83 22.33 4.42 1.74
C ILE A 83 22.63 5.74 2.47
N ASP A 84 21.62 6.61 2.63
CA ASP A 84 21.75 7.90 3.31
C ASP A 84 21.23 7.89 4.75
N GLY A 85 20.76 6.73 5.25
CA GLY A 85 20.22 6.58 6.60
C GLY A 85 18.85 7.23 6.84
N SER A 86 18.20 7.77 5.81
CA SER A 86 16.85 8.36 5.92
C SER A 86 15.79 7.30 6.14
N ARG A 87 14.61 7.70 6.65
CA ARG A 87 13.52 6.77 6.94
C ARG A 87 12.93 6.19 5.64
N SER A 88 12.40 4.97 5.78
CA SER A 88 11.62 4.28 4.76
C SER A 88 10.30 3.79 5.37
N ALA A 89 9.25 3.75 4.57
CA ALA A 89 7.95 3.20 4.94
C ALA A 89 7.44 2.25 3.86
N GLN A 90 6.70 1.23 4.28
CA GLN A 90 6.10 0.24 3.39
C GLN A 90 4.70 -0.14 3.87
N PHE A 91 3.80 -0.36 2.91
CA PHE A 91 2.55 -1.07 3.10
C PHE A 91 2.43 -2.14 2.02
N GLU A 92 1.76 -3.24 2.35
CA GLU A 92 1.57 -4.36 1.43
C GLU A 92 0.16 -4.91 1.51
N HIS A 93 -0.37 -5.26 0.34
CA HIS A 93 -1.53 -6.13 0.23
C HIS A 93 -1.33 -7.20 -0.85
N THR A 94 -1.88 -8.38 -0.57
CA THR A 94 -2.11 -9.40 -1.60
C THR A 94 -3.47 -9.14 -2.24
N MET A 95 -3.49 -9.19 -3.57
CA MET A 95 -4.69 -8.94 -4.38
C MET A 95 -4.92 -10.08 -5.36
N ILE A 96 -6.18 -10.29 -5.73
CA ILE A 96 -6.56 -11.17 -6.84
C ILE A 96 -7.36 -10.40 -7.88
N VAL A 97 -7.04 -10.61 -9.16
CA VAL A 97 -7.83 -10.05 -10.27
C VAL A 97 -9.10 -10.87 -10.41
N VAL A 98 -10.25 -10.23 -10.33
CA VAL A 98 -11.55 -10.88 -10.50
C VAL A 98 -12.12 -10.64 -11.90
N LYS A 99 -13.04 -11.51 -12.33
CA LYS A 99 -13.71 -11.37 -13.62
C LYS A 99 -14.92 -10.45 -13.48
N ARG A 100 -15.03 -9.43 -14.34
CA ARG A 100 -16.22 -8.57 -14.38
C ARG A 100 -17.43 -9.36 -14.89
N GLY A 101 -18.61 -9.09 -14.33
CA GLY A 101 -19.89 -9.61 -14.82
C GLY A 101 -20.34 -10.95 -14.25
N GLU A 102 -19.59 -11.56 -13.33
CA GLU A 102 -19.97 -12.82 -12.66
C GLU A 102 -20.53 -12.59 -11.24
N GLY A 103 -21.20 -11.45 -11.02
CA GLY A 103 -21.76 -11.08 -9.72
C GLY A 103 -20.72 -10.69 -8.65
N VAL A 104 -19.44 -10.59 -9.03
CA VAL A 104 -18.36 -10.13 -8.15
C VAL A 104 -18.17 -8.62 -8.34
N GLU A 105 -18.45 -7.87 -7.29
CA GLU A 105 -18.16 -6.44 -7.18
C GLU A 105 -17.12 -6.20 -6.10
N THR A 106 -16.05 -5.48 -6.44
CA THR A 106 -15.01 -5.11 -5.48
C THR A 106 -15.10 -3.62 -5.14
N PRO A 107 -14.62 -3.18 -3.97
CA PRO A 107 -14.60 -1.76 -3.60
C PRO A 107 -13.98 -0.87 -4.69
N ALA A 108 -12.86 -1.31 -5.28
CA ALA A 108 -12.20 -0.59 -6.35
C ALA A 108 -13.10 -0.43 -7.60
N MET A 109 -13.88 -1.45 -7.96
CA MET A 109 -14.78 -1.40 -9.13
C MET A 109 -15.91 -0.38 -8.97
N LEU A 110 -16.44 -0.23 -7.76
CA LEU A 110 -17.53 0.72 -7.47
C LEU A 110 -17.13 2.17 -7.66
N GLU A 111 -15.83 2.43 -7.74
CA GLU A 111 -15.25 3.76 -7.93
C GLU A 111 -14.60 3.91 -9.32
N GLY A 112 -14.92 3.01 -10.25
CA GLY A 112 -14.37 3.02 -11.61
C GLY A 112 -12.95 2.45 -11.72
N GLY A 113 -12.42 1.87 -10.65
CA GLY A 113 -11.12 1.22 -10.59
C GLY A 113 -11.05 -0.16 -11.25
N PRO A 114 -9.87 -0.81 -11.20
CA PRO A 114 -9.65 -2.14 -11.77
C PRO A 114 -10.43 -3.22 -10.99
N PRO A 115 -10.71 -4.38 -11.61
CA PRO A 115 -11.38 -5.49 -10.94
C PRO A 115 -10.40 -6.26 -10.05
N LEU A 116 -9.98 -5.64 -8.96
CA LEU A 116 -9.07 -6.20 -7.97
C LEU A 116 -9.81 -6.38 -6.66
N GLU A 117 -9.65 -7.57 -6.07
CA GLU A 117 -10.09 -7.90 -4.72
C GLU A 117 -8.88 -8.00 -3.80
N VAL A 118 -8.93 -7.35 -2.64
CA VAL A 118 -7.84 -7.32 -1.66
C VAL A 118 -8.05 -8.45 -0.66
N VAL A 119 -7.33 -9.57 -0.84
CA VAL A 119 -7.56 -10.78 -0.02
C VAL A 119 -6.95 -10.68 1.38
N THR A 120 -6.05 -9.73 1.59
CA THR A 120 -5.48 -9.39 2.90
C THR A 120 -6.27 -8.30 3.61
N ALA A 121 -7.42 -7.86 3.07
CA ALA A 121 -8.24 -6.85 3.72
C ALA A 121 -8.76 -7.41 5.05
N ARG A 122 -8.51 -6.68 6.14
CA ARG A 122 -8.95 -7.11 7.46
C ARG A 122 -10.47 -7.01 7.58
N THR A 123 -11.10 -8.12 7.95
CA THR A 123 -12.50 -8.17 8.40
C THR A 123 -12.57 -8.04 9.92
N ILE A 124 -13.43 -7.17 10.43
CA ILE A 124 -13.67 -7.05 11.86
C ILE A 124 -14.69 -8.11 12.27
N GLY A 125 -14.25 -9.07 13.09
CA GLY A 125 -15.15 -10.02 13.74
C GLY A 125 -15.63 -9.48 15.09
N GLY A 126 -16.89 -9.75 15.43
CA GLY A 126 -17.48 -9.33 16.71
C GLY A 126 -17.90 -7.86 16.74
N GLU A 127 -17.85 -7.24 17.92
CA GLU A 127 -18.23 -5.84 18.12
C GLU A 127 -17.17 -4.90 17.52
N ASP A 128 -17.60 -4.02 16.60
CA ASP A 128 -16.74 -2.96 16.09
C ASP A 128 -16.79 -1.73 17.02
N LYS A 129 -15.71 -1.53 17.77
CA LYS A 129 -15.54 -0.40 18.71
C LYS A 129 -15.56 0.98 18.06
N LEU A 130 -15.40 1.04 16.73
CA LEU A 130 -15.43 2.28 15.96
C LEU A 130 -16.70 2.40 15.09
N ALA A 131 -17.68 1.51 15.24
CA ALA A 131 -18.90 1.51 14.41
C ALA A 131 -19.67 2.84 14.45
N ASN A 132 -19.59 3.56 15.56
CA ASN A 132 -20.27 4.84 15.78
C ASN A 132 -19.33 6.05 15.63
N VAL A 133 -18.09 5.85 15.18
CA VAL A 133 -17.15 6.94 14.93
C VAL A 133 -17.31 7.39 13.49
N GLU A 134 -17.64 8.66 13.31
CA GLU A 134 -17.66 9.28 11.98
C GLU A 134 -16.22 9.49 11.52
N LEU A 135 -15.85 8.79 10.44
CA LEU A 135 -14.52 8.88 9.85
C LEU A 135 -14.51 9.93 8.74
N PRO A 136 -13.36 10.62 8.52
CA PRO A 136 -13.13 11.36 7.30
C PRO A 136 -13.41 10.49 6.06
N THR A 137 -13.90 11.11 5.00
CA THR A 137 -14.26 10.40 3.75
C THR A 137 -13.12 9.55 3.22
N GLU A 138 -11.88 10.04 3.29
CA GLU A 138 -10.67 9.35 2.83
C GLU A 138 -10.37 8.08 3.64
N ASP A 139 -10.53 8.14 4.97
CA ASP A 139 -10.32 7.01 5.87
C ASP A 139 -11.40 5.96 5.69
N ALA A 140 -12.67 6.41 5.59
CA ALA A 140 -13.78 5.52 5.29
C ALA A 140 -13.58 4.79 3.96
N LEU A 141 -13.07 5.50 2.95
CA LEU A 141 -12.73 4.94 1.65
C LEU A 141 -11.58 3.94 1.74
N HIS A 142 -10.54 4.27 2.50
CA HIS A 142 -9.40 3.39 2.74
C HIS A 142 -9.88 2.08 3.40
N PHE A 143 -10.66 2.16 4.49
CA PHE A 143 -11.13 0.96 5.20
C PHE A 143 -12.09 0.13 4.35
N ARG A 144 -12.89 0.77 3.51
CA ARG A 144 -13.73 0.05 2.55
C ARG A 144 -12.91 -0.74 1.53
N ARG A 145 -11.79 -0.19 1.06
CA ARG A 145 -10.94 -0.82 0.04
C ARG A 145 -9.98 -1.87 0.60
N TYR A 146 -9.43 -1.61 1.78
CA TYR A 146 -8.25 -2.31 2.30
C TYR A 146 -8.47 -2.94 3.68
N GLY A 147 -9.66 -2.75 4.26
CA GLY A 147 -9.92 -3.09 5.65
C GLY A 147 -9.28 -2.10 6.62
N ARG A 148 -9.73 -2.10 7.88
CA ARG A 148 -9.17 -1.23 8.92
C ARG A 148 -7.91 -1.87 9.54
N PRO A 149 -6.72 -1.26 9.41
CA PRO A 149 -5.49 -1.81 9.99
C PRO A 149 -5.56 -1.95 11.51
N HIS A 150 -4.86 -2.94 12.07
CA HIS A 150 -4.85 -3.18 13.51
C HIS A 150 -4.32 -2.00 14.34
N PHE A 151 -3.34 -1.26 13.81
CA PHE A 151 -2.77 -0.12 14.54
C PHE A 151 -3.80 0.99 14.75
N VAL A 152 -4.81 1.13 13.89
CA VAL A 152 -5.89 2.11 14.08
C VAL A 152 -6.70 1.77 15.33
N ASP A 153 -7.04 0.50 15.54
CA ASP A 153 -7.70 0.04 16.76
C ASP A 153 -6.83 0.27 18.01
N GLN A 154 -5.51 0.07 17.87
CA GLN A 154 -4.55 0.29 18.95
C GLN A 154 -4.46 1.78 19.32
N LEU A 155 -4.30 2.67 18.34
CA LEU A 155 -4.26 4.13 18.55
C LEU A 155 -5.56 4.63 19.20
N HIS A 156 -6.71 4.15 18.74
CA HIS A 156 -8.00 4.47 19.36
C HIS A 156 -8.07 3.97 20.81
N THR A 157 -7.63 2.72 21.07
CA THR A 157 -7.61 2.16 22.44
C THR A 157 -6.70 2.96 23.37
N LEU A 158 -5.58 3.46 22.85
CA LEU A 158 -4.65 4.33 23.59
C LEU A 158 -5.16 5.77 23.73
N LYS A 159 -6.31 6.12 23.14
CA LYS A 159 -6.83 7.49 23.04
C LYS A 159 -5.78 8.47 22.50
N MET A 160 -4.93 7.99 21.59
CA MET A 160 -3.89 8.81 20.99
C MET A 160 -4.51 9.76 19.96
N ASP A 161 -4.50 11.04 20.28
CA ASP A 161 -4.79 12.11 19.33
C ASP A 161 -3.53 12.43 18.53
N VAL A 162 -3.45 11.86 17.33
CA VAL A 162 -2.30 12.05 16.42
C VAL A 162 -2.11 13.53 16.09
N LYS A 163 -3.20 14.30 15.95
CA LYS A 163 -3.13 15.73 15.65
C LYS A 163 -2.51 16.49 16.82
N ALA A 164 -2.95 16.23 18.04
CA ALA A 164 -2.37 16.85 19.23
C ALA A 164 -0.87 16.50 19.39
N VAL A 165 -0.47 15.26 19.08
CA VAL A 165 0.95 14.84 19.12
C VAL A 165 1.78 15.59 18.07
N LEU A 166 1.25 15.79 16.87
CA LEU A 166 1.93 16.55 15.81
C LEU A 166 2.04 18.04 16.15
N GLU A 167 0.97 18.63 16.70
CA GLU A 167 0.96 20.02 17.17
C GLU A 167 1.99 20.24 18.29
N GLN A 168 2.06 19.34 19.28
CA GLN A 168 3.08 19.38 20.35
C GLN A 168 4.52 19.32 19.81
N ARG A 169 4.72 18.69 18.64
CA ARG A 169 6.02 18.58 17.97
C ARG A 169 6.29 19.71 16.98
N GLY A 170 5.40 20.70 16.89
CA GLY A 170 5.53 21.83 15.97
C GLY A 170 5.34 21.44 14.50
N ILE A 171 4.71 20.30 14.22
CA ILE A 171 4.44 19.80 12.86
C ILE A 171 3.01 20.20 12.49
N SER A 172 2.86 21.38 11.88
CA SER A 172 1.54 21.97 11.60
C SER A 172 0.96 21.66 10.22
N ASN A 173 1.73 21.06 9.31
CA ASN A 173 1.34 20.92 7.89
C ASN A 173 1.45 19.46 7.43
N LEU A 174 0.37 18.69 7.56
CA LEU A 174 0.15 17.48 6.74
C LEU A 174 -1.06 17.61 5.82
N THR A 175 -1.76 18.75 5.84
CA THR A 175 -2.89 19.02 4.95
C THR A 175 -2.51 20.13 3.97
N SER A 176 -1.99 19.74 2.81
CA SER A 176 -2.13 20.54 1.60
C SER A 176 -2.64 19.64 0.48
N ASN A 177 -3.99 19.67 0.34
CA ASN A 177 -4.84 19.32 -0.80
C ASN A 177 -4.61 18.03 -1.57
#